data_AF-A0A6V7Q6C8-F1
#
_entry.id   AF-A0A6V7Q6C8-F1
#
_cell.length_a   1.000
_cell.length_b   1.000
_cell.length_c   1.000
_cell.angle_alpha   90.00
_cell.angle_beta   90.00
_cell.angle_gamma   90.00
#
_symmetry.space_group_name_H-M   'P 1'
#
loop_
_entity.id
_entity.type
_entity.pdbx_description
1 polymer ?
#
loop_
_entity_poly.entity_id
_entity_poly.type
_entity_poly.pdbx_seq_one_letter_code
_entity_poly.pdbx_strand_id
1 'polypeptide(L)'
;MSLPEITNPEPQEWKTRVRTSKHLNRLGFVTIKSLRGPSEAPPCTVRHDVPAVVFELSVLTGNIWHDFNNVIIRLYLTSRRFNGEVQFLITNLKPWFVKKYSVILKKLSRYEIIDFDRNKEIHCYPRALIGFGGIAIFGILPNLPPKGYTMLDFRLFIREAYSLPKDVPLSYRDKPEKKPRLMLINRGETRRLLNIKEVAKSAEELGFEVVVVEPKRDLNVTKIAKAVDSFDALMGVHGAGLTNMIFLRTNAAMIQVVPTGNWSHRREVLRLAREGNEIARCRVHD
;
A
#
# COMPACT_ATOMS: atom_id res chain seq x y z
N MET A 1 -13.06 -50.69 -3.68
CA MET A 1 -12.86 -50.06 -2.35
C MET A 1 -13.34 -48.63 -2.44
N SER A 2 -14.45 -48.31 -1.77
CA SER A 2 -14.95 -46.94 -1.64
C SER A 2 -14.01 -46.14 -0.72
N LEU A 3 -13.64 -44.92 -1.13
CA LEU A 3 -12.90 -43.99 -0.29
C LEU A 3 -13.70 -43.71 1.00
N PRO A 4 -13.05 -43.59 2.17
CA PRO A 4 -13.75 -43.26 3.40
C PRO A 4 -14.48 -41.92 3.26
N GLU A 5 -15.74 -41.91 3.69
CA GLU A 5 -16.60 -40.73 3.67
C GLU A 5 -16.02 -39.72 4.67
N ILE A 6 -15.44 -38.62 4.16
CA ILE A 6 -14.88 -37.56 5.00
C ILE A 6 -16.05 -36.83 5.65
N THR A 7 -16.37 -37.24 6.88
CA THR A 7 -17.43 -36.66 7.68
C THR A 7 -16.84 -35.84 8.82
N ASN A 8 -17.29 -34.60 8.98
CA ASN A 8 -17.00 -33.77 10.14
C ASN A 8 -18.13 -33.95 11.18
N PRO A 9 -17.87 -34.65 12.31
CA PRO A 9 -18.91 -34.96 13.29
C PRO A 9 -19.46 -33.73 14.00
N GLU A 10 -18.72 -32.61 14.03
CA GLU A 10 -19.11 -31.37 14.70
C GLU A 10 -18.89 -30.14 13.78
N PRO A 11 -19.88 -29.76 12.96
CA PRO A 11 -19.79 -28.58 12.11
C PRO A 11 -19.77 -27.31 12.97
N GLN A 12 -18.80 -26.43 12.72
CA GLN A 12 -18.67 -25.15 13.41
C GLN A 12 -19.10 -24.02 12.48
N GLU A 13 -19.81 -23.04 13.03
CA GLU A 13 -20.14 -21.79 12.35
C GLU A 13 -19.61 -20.62 13.17
N TRP A 14 -18.84 -19.76 12.53
CA TRP A 14 -18.38 -18.53 13.16
C TRP A 14 -18.35 -17.39 12.17
N LYS A 15 -18.51 -16.17 12.70
CA LYS A 15 -18.38 -14.95 11.93
C LYS A 15 -16.96 -14.42 12.09
N THR A 16 -16.22 -14.29 11.00
CA THR A 16 -14.91 -13.64 11.02
C THR A 16 -15.00 -12.24 10.46
N ARG A 17 -14.26 -11.32 11.09
CA ARG A 17 -13.99 -10.02 10.49
C ARG A 17 -12.90 -10.21 9.46
N VAL A 18 -13.19 -9.79 8.25
CA VAL A 18 -12.22 -9.77 7.16
C VAL A 18 -11.32 -8.53 7.37
N ARG A 19 -10.44 -8.60 8.38
CA ARG A 19 -9.82 -7.45 9.07
C ARG A 19 -9.07 -6.47 8.16
N THR A 20 -9.24 -5.18 8.46
CA THR A 20 -8.22 -4.12 8.26
C THR A 20 -7.83 -3.35 9.54
N SER A 21 -8.64 -3.36 10.61
CA SER A 21 -8.30 -2.74 11.93
C SER A 21 -9.20 -3.22 13.09
N LYS A 22 -8.72 -3.08 14.33
CA LYS A 22 -9.37 -3.49 15.60
C LYS A 22 -10.44 -2.51 16.13
N HIS A 23 -10.57 -1.31 15.58
CA HIS A 23 -11.27 -0.20 16.25
C HIS A 23 -12.65 0.21 15.67
N LEU A 24 -13.29 -0.58 14.81
CA LEU A 24 -14.58 -0.22 14.21
C LEU A 24 -15.64 -1.31 14.40
N ASN A 25 -16.74 -0.97 15.09
CA ASN A 25 -17.85 -1.88 15.40
C ASN A 25 -18.91 -2.03 14.28
N ARG A 26 -18.68 -1.45 13.10
CA ARG A 26 -19.61 -1.46 11.96
C ARG A 26 -18.99 -2.09 10.70
N LEU A 27 -18.55 -3.34 10.79
CA LEU A 27 -17.93 -4.05 9.66
C LEU A 27 -18.78 -5.25 9.26
N GLY A 28 -18.81 -5.55 7.96
CA GLY A 28 -19.45 -6.74 7.43
C GLY A 28 -18.72 -7.99 7.94
N PHE A 29 -19.48 -9.01 8.34
CA PHE A 29 -18.91 -10.30 8.74
C PHE A 29 -19.01 -11.26 7.56
N VAL A 30 -17.95 -12.02 7.32
CA VAL A 30 -18.06 -13.23 6.52
C VAL A 30 -18.35 -14.37 7.48
N THR A 31 -19.44 -15.09 7.21
CA THR A 31 -19.77 -16.32 7.93
C THR A 31 -18.94 -17.46 7.34
N ILE A 32 -18.20 -18.15 8.19
CA ILE A 32 -17.53 -19.38 7.85
C ILE A 32 -18.30 -20.50 8.53
N LYS A 33 -18.73 -21.47 7.72
CA LYS A 33 -19.41 -22.66 8.19
C LYS A 33 -18.65 -23.88 7.71
N SER A 34 -18.19 -24.69 8.66
CA SER A 34 -17.71 -26.04 8.37
C SER A 34 -18.95 -26.93 8.19
N LEU A 35 -18.91 -27.78 7.17
CA LEU A 35 -20.02 -28.67 6.81
C LEU A 35 -19.72 -30.08 7.31
N ARG A 36 -20.75 -30.88 7.58
CA ARG A 36 -20.59 -32.28 7.99
C ARG A 36 -20.04 -33.15 6.87
N GLY A 37 -20.32 -32.78 5.63
CA GLY A 37 -19.83 -33.49 4.44
C GLY A 37 -20.20 -32.75 3.16
N PRO A 38 -19.77 -33.26 2.00
CA PRO A 38 -20.03 -32.62 0.71
C PRO A 38 -21.52 -32.48 0.37
N SER A 39 -22.39 -33.35 0.92
CA SER A 39 -23.85 -33.34 0.70
C SER A 39 -24.57 -32.14 1.31
N GLU A 40 -24.00 -31.51 2.35
CA GLU A 40 -24.54 -30.27 2.92
C GLU A 40 -24.13 -29.02 2.13
N ALA A 41 -23.13 -29.14 1.25
CA ALA A 41 -22.68 -28.02 0.44
C ALA A 41 -23.68 -27.78 -0.69
N PRO A 42 -24.13 -26.53 -0.91
CA PRO A 42 -24.95 -26.25 -2.07
C PRO A 42 -24.14 -26.49 -3.37
N PRO A 43 -24.82 -26.86 -4.47
CA PRO A 43 -24.13 -27.13 -5.73
C PRO A 43 -23.41 -25.87 -6.22
N CYS A 44 -22.18 -26.06 -6.72
CA CYS A 44 -21.40 -24.98 -7.32
C CYS A 44 -22.10 -24.47 -8.58
N THR A 45 -22.38 -23.18 -8.66
CA THR A 45 -22.75 -22.51 -9.91
C THR A 45 -21.52 -22.35 -10.80
N VAL A 46 -20.39 -21.98 -10.18
CA VAL A 46 -19.10 -21.79 -10.85
C VAL A 46 -18.04 -22.52 -10.06
N ARG A 47 -17.19 -23.29 -10.76
CA ARG A 47 -16.04 -23.97 -10.17
C ARG A 47 -14.76 -23.31 -10.63
N HIS A 48 -13.87 -23.06 -9.68
CA HIS A 48 -12.54 -22.52 -9.91
C HIS A 48 -11.48 -23.56 -9.53
N ASP A 49 -10.38 -23.55 -10.25
CA ASP A 49 -9.19 -24.39 -10.01
C ASP A 49 -8.09 -23.65 -9.22
N VAL A 50 -8.25 -22.34 -9.03
CA VAL A 50 -7.35 -21.48 -8.26
C VAL A 50 -7.86 -21.18 -6.85
N PRO A 51 -6.99 -20.84 -5.88
CA PRO A 51 -7.43 -20.37 -4.57
C PRO A 51 -8.15 -19.02 -4.64
N ALA A 52 -8.99 -18.78 -3.66
CA ALA A 52 -9.61 -17.48 -3.40
C ALA A 52 -8.90 -16.71 -2.28
N VAL A 53 -8.82 -15.39 -2.42
CA VAL A 53 -8.54 -14.46 -1.30
C VAL A 53 -9.75 -13.56 -1.13
N VAL A 54 -10.39 -13.68 0.03
CA VAL A 54 -11.55 -12.88 0.43
C VAL A 54 -11.07 -11.76 1.34
N PHE A 55 -11.21 -10.50 0.93
CA PHE A 55 -10.79 -9.35 1.73
C PHE A 55 -11.81 -8.20 1.69
N GLU A 56 -11.75 -7.31 2.67
CA GLU A 56 -12.69 -6.19 2.82
C GLU A 56 -12.02 -4.86 2.47
N LEU A 57 -12.77 -3.98 1.82
CA LEU A 57 -12.41 -2.56 1.63
C LEU A 57 -13.24 -1.65 2.55
N SER A 58 -12.95 -1.68 3.86
CA SER A 58 -13.64 -0.87 4.87
C SER A 58 -13.05 0.52 5.13
N VAL A 59 -13.58 1.16 6.19
CA VAL A 59 -13.55 2.59 6.54
C VAL A 59 -12.15 3.21 6.63
N LEU A 60 -11.09 2.40 6.68
CA LEU A 60 -9.70 2.88 6.70
C LEU A 60 -9.04 2.70 5.33
N THR A 61 -9.71 3.24 4.31
CA THR A 61 -9.21 3.45 2.94
C THR A 61 -9.55 4.89 2.54
N GLY A 62 -8.84 5.47 1.57
CA GLY A 62 -9.13 6.82 1.04
C GLY A 62 -7.96 7.79 1.10
N ASN A 63 -6.89 7.46 1.83
CA ASN A 63 -5.58 8.08 1.65
C ASN A 63 -4.54 7.00 1.35
N ILE A 64 -3.49 7.38 0.63
CA ILE A 64 -2.48 6.43 0.12
C ILE A 64 -1.81 5.61 1.24
N TRP A 65 -1.62 6.17 2.44
CA TRP A 65 -1.04 5.41 3.56
C TRP A 65 -1.96 4.28 4.00
N HIS A 66 -3.23 4.59 4.21
CA HIS A 66 -4.24 3.59 4.57
C HIS A 66 -4.42 2.56 3.46
N ASP A 67 -4.50 2.99 2.21
CA ASP A 67 -4.65 2.10 1.06
C ASP A 67 -3.48 1.10 0.99
N PHE A 68 -2.23 1.56 1.18
CA PHE A 68 -1.06 0.68 1.15
C PHE A 68 -0.91 -0.19 2.41
N ASN A 69 -1.03 0.42 3.59
CA ASN A 69 -0.81 -0.26 4.88
C ASN A 69 -1.88 -1.31 5.20
N ASN A 70 -3.14 -0.97 4.91
CA ASN A 70 -4.28 -1.78 5.31
C ASN A 70 -4.69 -2.77 4.23
N VAL A 71 -4.35 -2.51 2.96
CA VAL A 71 -4.79 -3.35 1.83
C VAL A 71 -3.62 -3.81 0.98
N ILE A 72 -2.93 -2.92 0.26
CA ILE A 72 -2.02 -3.34 -0.83
C ILE A 72 -0.85 -4.21 -0.35
N ILE A 73 -0.12 -3.80 0.70
CA ILE A 73 1.03 -4.58 1.22
C ILE A 73 0.56 -5.94 1.73
N ARG A 74 -0.59 -5.97 2.39
CA ARG A 74 -1.17 -7.20 2.94
C ARG A 74 -1.64 -8.14 1.84
N LEU A 75 -2.29 -7.59 0.82
CA LEU A 75 -2.71 -8.34 -0.35
C LEU A 75 -1.49 -8.90 -1.09
N TYR A 76 -0.44 -8.11 -1.29
CA TYR A 76 0.83 -8.58 -1.87
C TYR A 76 1.37 -9.79 -1.10
N LEU A 77 1.52 -9.69 0.22
CA LEU A 77 2.04 -10.79 1.03
C LEU A 77 1.17 -12.05 0.96
N THR A 78 -0.15 -11.89 1.01
CA THR A 78 -1.09 -13.02 0.94
C THR A 78 -1.10 -13.70 -0.44
N SER A 79 -0.98 -12.92 -1.52
CA SER A 79 -1.27 -13.38 -2.89
C SER A 79 -0.04 -13.61 -3.76
N ARG A 80 1.11 -12.97 -3.47
CA ARG A 80 2.30 -13.02 -4.33
C ARG A 80 2.78 -14.45 -4.62
N ARG A 81 2.66 -15.34 -3.64
CA ARG A 81 3.01 -16.77 -3.75
C ARG A 81 2.23 -17.53 -4.84
N PHE A 82 1.08 -17.01 -5.28
CA PHE A 82 0.26 -17.62 -6.31
C PHE A 82 0.60 -17.11 -7.71
N ASN A 83 1.48 -16.13 -7.86
CA ASN A 83 1.96 -15.64 -9.16
C ASN A 83 0.84 -15.27 -10.17
N GLY A 84 -0.26 -14.70 -9.66
CA GLY A 84 -1.44 -14.34 -10.45
C GLY A 84 -2.56 -15.39 -10.46
N GLU A 85 -2.26 -16.64 -10.06
CA GLU A 85 -3.21 -17.76 -10.01
C GLU A 85 -4.04 -17.75 -8.72
N VAL A 86 -4.80 -16.67 -8.51
CA VAL A 86 -5.63 -16.47 -7.32
C VAL A 86 -6.80 -15.55 -7.63
N GLN A 87 -8.00 -15.94 -7.24
CA GLN A 87 -9.23 -15.15 -7.42
C GLN A 87 -9.43 -14.20 -6.24
N PHE A 88 -9.75 -12.93 -6.52
CA PHE A 88 -10.12 -11.96 -5.49
C PHE A 88 -11.62 -11.84 -5.36
N LEU A 89 -12.12 -11.96 -4.12
CA LEU A 89 -13.48 -11.66 -3.76
C LEU A 89 -13.47 -10.55 -2.71
N ILE A 90 -14.16 -9.45 -3.00
CA ILE A 90 -14.10 -8.25 -2.17
C ILE A 90 -15.45 -7.98 -1.53
N THR A 91 -15.48 -7.89 -0.21
CA THR A 91 -16.61 -7.36 0.54
C THR A 91 -16.48 -5.84 0.70
N ASN A 92 -17.62 -5.14 0.74
CA ASN A 92 -17.72 -3.69 0.75
C ASN A 92 -16.95 -3.04 -0.41
N LEU A 93 -17.07 -3.63 -1.61
CA LEU A 93 -16.29 -3.23 -2.78
C LEU A 93 -16.42 -1.73 -3.03
N LYS A 94 -15.27 -1.06 -3.16
CA LYS A 94 -15.17 0.36 -3.50
C LYS A 94 -14.71 0.52 -4.95
N PRO A 95 -15.60 0.86 -5.91
CA PRO A 95 -15.24 0.95 -7.32
C PRO A 95 -14.08 1.93 -7.58
N TRP A 96 -14.02 3.03 -6.83
CA TRP A 96 -12.92 4.00 -6.92
C TRP A 96 -11.56 3.39 -6.53
N PHE A 97 -11.52 2.48 -5.55
CA PHE A 97 -10.30 1.82 -5.09
C PHE A 97 -9.81 0.84 -6.15
N VAL A 98 -10.73 0.01 -6.66
CA VAL A 98 -10.44 -0.95 -7.73
C VAL A 98 -9.92 -0.23 -8.97
N LYS A 99 -10.55 0.88 -9.36
CA LYS A 99 -10.09 1.71 -10.48
C LYS A 99 -8.69 2.28 -10.23
N LYS A 100 -8.48 2.90 -9.06
CA LYS A 100 -7.22 3.56 -8.67
C LYS A 100 -6.02 2.61 -8.63
N TYR A 101 -6.21 1.41 -8.09
CA TYR A 101 -5.14 0.41 -7.91
C TYR A 101 -5.21 -0.76 -8.89
N SER A 102 -5.98 -0.62 -9.97
CA SER A 102 -6.18 -1.66 -10.99
C SER A 102 -4.89 -2.29 -11.51
N VAL A 103 -3.84 -1.49 -11.72
CA VAL A 103 -2.51 -1.98 -12.15
C VAL A 103 -1.91 -2.98 -11.16
N ILE A 104 -1.97 -2.68 -9.85
CA ILE A 104 -1.45 -3.56 -8.81
C ILE A 104 -2.33 -4.81 -8.68
N LEU A 105 -3.66 -4.61 -8.66
CA LEU A 105 -4.62 -5.72 -8.51
C LEU A 105 -4.47 -6.74 -9.64
N LYS A 106 -4.38 -6.27 -10.89
CA LYS A 106 -4.14 -7.11 -12.09
C LYS A 106 -2.75 -7.77 -12.11
N LYS A 107 -1.77 -7.19 -11.43
CA LYS A 107 -0.44 -7.81 -11.29
C LYS A 107 -0.45 -8.92 -10.23
N LEU A 108 -1.35 -8.86 -9.25
CA LEU A 108 -1.49 -9.87 -8.19
C LEU A 108 -2.45 -11.01 -8.55
N SER A 109 -3.43 -10.76 -9.42
CA SER A 109 -4.42 -11.73 -9.89
C SER A 109 -4.70 -11.55 -11.38
N ARG A 110 -4.76 -12.66 -12.12
CA ARG A 110 -5.13 -12.68 -13.55
C ARG A 110 -6.65 -12.72 -13.77
N TYR A 111 -7.44 -12.81 -12.71
CA TYR A 111 -8.88 -13.02 -12.78
C TYR A 111 -9.65 -11.74 -12.46
N GLU A 112 -10.88 -11.65 -12.96
CA GLU A 112 -11.77 -10.52 -12.70
C GLU A 112 -12.21 -10.49 -11.23
N ILE A 113 -12.20 -9.32 -10.61
CA ILE A 113 -12.58 -9.19 -9.19
C ILE A 113 -14.08 -9.45 -9.02
N ILE A 114 -14.42 -10.32 -8.06
CA ILE A 114 -15.81 -10.63 -7.73
C ILE A 114 -16.26 -9.73 -6.57
N ASP A 115 -17.36 -9.01 -6.76
CA ASP A 115 -18.07 -8.31 -5.69
C ASP A 115 -18.82 -9.34 -4.85
N PHE A 116 -18.28 -9.66 -3.67
CA PHE A 116 -18.80 -10.71 -2.80
C PHE A 116 -20.22 -10.40 -2.30
N ASP A 117 -20.56 -9.12 -2.12
CA ASP A 117 -21.85 -8.74 -1.54
C ASP A 117 -22.97 -8.76 -2.59
N ARG A 118 -22.62 -8.47 -3.86
CA ARG A 118 -23.58 -8.38 -4.96
C ARG A 118 -23.73 -9.66 -5.77
N ASN A 119 -22.65 -10.44 -5.92
CA ASN A 119 -22.70 -11.71 -6.65
C ASN A 119 -23.63 -12.71 -5.90
N LYS A 120 -24.48 -13.41 -6.66
CA LYS A 120 -25.46 -14.38 -6.14
C LYS A 120 -25.13 -15.83 -6.52
N GLU A 121 -24.03 -16.04 -7.23
CA GLU A 121 -23.56 -17.35 -7.65
C GLU A 121 -22.81 -18.06 -6.52
N ILE A 122 -22.83 -19.39 -6.55
CA ILE A 122 -22.11 -20.22 -5.61
C ILE A 122 -20.78 -20.60 -6.25
N HIS A 123 -19.72 -19.93 -5.80
CA HIS A 123 -18.36 -20.19 -6.26
C HIS A 123 -17.65 -21.22 -5.38
N CYS A 124 -17.15 -22.28 -6.00
CA CYS A 124 -16.35 -23.30 -5.33
C CYS A 124 -14.88 -23.16 -5.67
N TYR A 125 -14.03 -23.14 -4.64
CA TYR A 125 -12.59 -23.03 -4.75
C TYR A 125 -11.91 -24.20 -4.02
N PRO A 126 -10.74 -24.68 -4.47
CA PRO A 126 -9.96 -25.68 -3.75
C PRO A 126 -9.45 -25.17 -2.40
N ARG A 127 -9.29 -23.85 -2.24
CA ARG A 127 -8.87 -23.19 -1.00
C ARG A 127 -9.36 -21.75 -0.98
N ALA A 128 -9.76 -21.26 0.20
CA ALA A 128 -10.03 -19.84 0.42
C ALA A 128 -9.19 -19.29 1.58
N LEU A 129 -8.64 -18.10 1.41
CA LEU A 129 -7.92 -17.33 2.42
C LEU A 129 -8.79 -16.13 2.79
N ILE A 130 -9.11 -15.97 4.07
CA ILE A 130 -10.07 -14.97 4.52
C ILE A 130 -9.35 -13.92 5.36
N GLY A 131 -9.40 -12.67 4.90
CA GLY A 131 -8.76 -11.52 5.52
C GLY A 131 -7.25 -11.48 5.34
N PHE A 132 -6.62 -10.56 6.08
CA PHE A 132 -5.18 -10.37 6.08
C PHE A 132 -4.56 -10.87 7.40
N GLY A 133 -3.36 -11.46 7.30
CA GLY A 133 -2.53 -11.74 8.48
C GLY A 133 -2.09 -10.47 9.22
N GLY A 134 -1.74 -10.59 10.51
CA GLY A 134 -1.23 -9.48 11.33
C GLY A 134 0.21 -9.10 10.96
N ILE A 135 0.52 -7.80 10.85
CA ILE A 135 1.84 -7.28 10.44
C ILE A 135 2.10 -5.94 11.15
N ALA A 136 3.38 -5.60 11.33
CA ALA A 136 3.88 -4.28 11.70
C ALA A 136 3.30 -3.14 10.86
N ILE A 137 3.25 -1.95 11.45
CA ILE A 137 2.76 -0.73 10.79
C ILE A 137 3.74 -0.35 9.68
N PHE A 138 3.24 -0.27 8.44
CA PHE A 138 3.95 0.16 7.22
C PHE A 138 5.34 -0.48 7.05
N GLY A 139 5.41 -1.81 7.15
CA GLY A 139 6.65 -2.56 6.95
C GLY A 139 6.40 -4.04 6.71
N ILE A 140 7.40 -4.72 6.17
CA ILE A 140 7.41 -6.17 5.98
C ILE A 140 8.57 -6.72 6.80
N LEU A 141 8.27 -7.60 7.74
CA LEU A 141 9.25 -8.25 8.60
C LEU A 141 9.54 -9.65 8.03
N PRO A 142 10.76 -9.92 7.52
CA PRO A 142 11.06 -11.17 6.81
C PRO A 142 10.91 -12.44 7.66
N ASN A 143 11.03 -12.27 8.99
CA ASN A 143 10.91 -13.35 9.96
C ASN A 143 9.45 -13.68 10.31
N LEU A 144 8.49 -12.83 9.94
CA LEU A 144 7.07 -13.06 10.15
C LEU A 144 6.43 -13.75 8.94
N PRO A 145 5.42 -14.61 9.13
CA PRO A 145 4.69 -15.21 8.02
C PRO A 145 3.96 -14.16 7.14
N PRO A 146 3.95 -14.32 5.81
CA PRO A 146 4.75 -15.28 5.04
C PRO A 146 6.23 -14.89 5.03
N LYS A 147 7.10 -15.83 5.40
CA LYS A 147 8.54 -15.60 5.57
C LYS A 147 9.22 -15.31 4.22
N GLY A 148 10.32 -14.57 4.27
CA GLY A 148 11.20 -14.35 3.12
C GLY A 148 10.84 -13.16 2.23
N TYR A 149 9.79 -12.41 2.55
CA TYR A 149 9.49 -11.14 1.90
C TYR A 149 10.11 -9.96 2.65
N THR A 150 10.54 -8.95 1.91
CA THR A 150 11.07 -7.70 2.41
C THR A 150 10.33 -6.51 1.81
N MET A 151 10.53 -5.31 2.38
CA MET A 151 10.06 -4.07 1.73
C MET A 151 10.74 -3.81 0.38
N LEU A 152 11.95 -4.33 0.17
CA LEU A 152 12.63 -4.25 -1.12
C LEU A 152 11.89 -5.07 -2.18
N ASP A 153 11.51 -6.31 -1.86
CA ASP A 153 10.75 -7.17 -2.79
C ASP A 153 9.42 -6.54 -3.18
N PHE A 154 8.71 -5.97 -2.20
CA PHE A 154 7.47 -5.24 -2.46
C PHE A 154 7.70 -4.03 -3.36
N ARG A 155 8.77 -3.25 -3.15
CA ARG A 155 9.12 -2.13 -4.02
C ARG A 155 9.43 -2.60 -5.43
N LEU A 156 10.24 -3.65 -5.60
CA LEU A 156 10.56 -4.22 -6.91
C LEU A 156 9.30 -4.70 -7.63
N PHE A 157 8.38 -5.34 -6.91
CA PHE A 157 7.07 -5.71 -7.44
C PHE A 157 6.27 -4.49 -7.92
N ILE A 158 6.22 -3.40 -7.13
CA ILE A 158 5.54 -2.16 -7.52
C ILE A 158 6.20 -1.53 -8.76
N ARG A 159 7.54 -1.51 -8.83
CA ARG A 159 8.28 -1.02 -9.99
C ARG A 159 7.92 -1.82 -11.25
N GLU A 160 7.88 -3.13 -11.14
CA GLU A 160 7.47 -4.03 -12.23
C GLU A 160 6.02 -3.76 -12.65
N ALA A 161 5.09 -3.68 -11.69
CA ALA A 161 3.67 -3.46 -11.95
C ALA A 161 3.42 -2.17 -12.75
N TYR A 162 4.12 -1.08 -12.43
CA TYR A 162 3.99 0.21 -13.11
C TYR A 162 4.95 0.40 -14.29
N SER A 163 5.72 -0.63 -14.66
CA SER A 163 6.72 -0.57 -15.73
C SER A 163 7.69 0.61 -15.56
N LEU A 164 8.19 0.78 -14.33
CA LEU A 164 9.19 1.80 -14.04
C LEU A 164 10.55 1.40 -14.64
N PRO A 165 11.42 2.38 -14.99
CA PRO A 165 12.78 2.13 -15.45
C PRO A 165 13.56 1.15 -14.56
N LYS A 166 14.59 0.52 -15.14
CA LYS A 166 15.52 -0.34 -14.38
C LYS A 166 16.07 0.42 -13.17
N ASP A 167 16.14 -0.28 -12.06
CA ASP A 167 16.56 0.29 -10.79
C ASP A 167 18.09 0.42 -10.73
N VAL A 168 18.61 1.43 -11.43
CA VAL A 168 20.05 1.71 -11.51
C VAL A 168 20.37 2.89 -10.60
N PRO A 169 21.31 2.75 -9.64
CA PRO A 169 21.82 3.86 -8.87
C PRO A 169 22.30 4.99 -9.79
N LEU A 170 21.88 6.23 -9.53
CA LEU A 170 22.52 7.34 -10.20
C LEU A 170 23.90 7.59 -9.61
N SER A 171 24.89 7.63 -10.50
CA SER A 171 26.20 8.21 -10.21
C SER A 171 26.19 9.67 -10.66
N TYR A 172 26.31 10.59 -9.70
CA TYR A 172 26.56 12.00 -9.95
C TYR A 172 28.06 12.29 -10.13
N ARG A 173 28.94 11.31 -9.89
CA ARG A 173 30.39 11.44 -10.12
C ARG A 173 30.71 11.62 -11.61
N ASP A 174 29.93 10.95 -12.46
CA ASP A 174 30.17 10.91 -13.91
C ASP A 174 29.35 11.98 -14.68
N LYS A 175 28.54 12.78 -13.96
CA LYS A 175 27.66 13.83 -14.51
C LYS A 175 27.63 15.06 -13.60
N PRO A 176 28.76 15.76 -13.42
CA PRO A 176 28.89 16.89 -12.50
C PRO A 176 27.95 18.06 -12.84
N GLU A 177 27.52 18.18 -14.10
CA GLU A 177 26.58 19.19 -14.58
C GLU A 177 25.13 18.91 -14.16
N LYS A 178 24.80 17.68 -13.77
CA LYS A 178 23.43 17.29 -13.45
C LYS A 178 23.14 17.53 -11.96
N LYS A 179 22.18 18.42 -11.69
CA LYS A 179 21.68 18.65 -10.33
C LYS A 179 20.76 17.49 -9.87
N PRO A 180 20.84 17.05 -8.60
CA PRO A 180 19.87 16.12 -8.04
C PRO A 180 18.49 16.75 -7.96
N ARG A 181 17.45 15.98 -8.30
CA ARG A 181 16.06 16.47 -8.32
C ARG A 181 15.36 16.17 -7.00
N LEU A 182 14.79 17.18 -6.37
CA LEU A 182 14.03 17.09 -5.13
C LEU A 182 12.54 17.31 -5.39
N MET A 183 11.70 16.32 -5.06
CA MET A 183 10.26 16.51 -4.99
C MET A 183 9.90 17.01 -3.58
N LEU A 184 9.38 18.24 -3.49
CA LEU A 184 8.89 18.80 -2.24
C LEU A 184 7.36 18.67 -2.18
N ILE A 185 6.87 17.78 -1.32
CA ILE A 185 5.44 17.53 -1.12
C ILE A 185 4.84 18.68 -0.32
N ASN A 186 4.04 19.50 -1.00
CA ASN A 186 3.18 20.49 -0.38
C ASN A 186 1.82 19.87 -0.06
N ARG A 187 1.30 20.15 1.13
CA ARG A 187 -0.03 19.68 1.56
C ARG A 187 -1.00 20.85 1.51
N GLY A 188 -2.18 20.64 0.93
CA GLY A 188 -3.22 21.67 0.81
C GLY A 188 -4.08 21.83 2.06
N GLU A 189 -4.27 20.76 2.85
CA GLU A 189 -5.24 20.74 3.95
C GLU A 189 -4.58 20.79 5.33
N THR A 190 -3.89 19.71 5.72
CA THR A 190 -3.32 19.51 7.07
C THR A 190 -1.81 19.34 7.02
N ARG A 191 -1.11 19.66 8.11
CA ARG A 191 0.36 19.53 8.26
C ARG A 191 1.11 20.17 7.10
N ARG A 192 0.77 21.43 6.82
CA ARG A 192 1.22 22.21 5.67
C ARG A 192 2.49 22.98 6.00
N LEU A 193 3.41 23.08 5.05
CA LEU A 193 4.53 24.01 5.15
C LEU A 193 4.05 25.42 4.81
N LEU A 194 3.99 26.29 5.80
CA LEU A 194 3.58 27.70 5.64
C LEU A 194 4.61 28.51 4.84
N ASN A 195 5.86 28.09 4.85
CA ASN A 195 6.96 28.74 4.15
C ASN A 195 7.59 27.88 3.05
N ILE A 196 6.75 27.16 2.31
CA ILE A 196 7.16 26.25 1.22
C ILE A 196 8.13 26.90 0.22
N LYS A 197 7.94 28.19 -0.10
CA LYS A 197 8.81 28.94 -1.02
C LYS A 197 10.23 29.15 -0.46
N GLU A 198 10.34 29.46 0.83
CA GLU A 198 11.63 29.60 1.51
C GLU A 198 12.35 28.26 1.57
N VAL A 199 11.64 27.20 1.93
CA VAL A 199 12.18 25.83 1.97
C VAL A 199 12.66 25.37 0.60
N ALA A 200 11.89 25.64 -0.46
CA ALA A 200 12.29 25.32 -1.83
C ALA A 200 13.57 26.08 -2.22
N LYS A 201 13.62 27.39 -1.96
CA LYS A 201 14.79 28.22 -2.27
C LYS A 201 16.05 27.72 -1.54
N SER A 202 15.96 27.36 -0.26
CA SER A 202 17.09 26.83 0.49
C SER A 202 17.59 25.50 -0.09
N ALA A 203 16.70 24.63 -0.57
CA ALA A 203 17.10 23.40 -1.25
C ALA A 203 17.75 23.67 -2.62
N GLU A 204 17.28 24.68 -3.36
CA GLU A 204 17.92 25.11 -4.61
C GLU A 204 19.34 25.67 -4.39
N GLU A 205 19.53 26.45 -3.32
CA GLU A 205 20.85 26.99 -2.90
C GLU A 205 21.83 25.88 -2.52
N LEU A 206 21.33 24.73 -2.04
CA LEU A 206 22.12 23.51 -1.81
C LEU A 206 22.40 22.68 -3.07
N GLY A 207 21.96 23.16 -4.24
CA GLY A 207 22.24 22.55 -5.54
C GLY A 207 21.18 21.57 -6.03
N PHE A 208 20.01 21.48 -5.39
CA PHE A 208 18.90 20.67 -5.92
C PHE A 208 18.14 21.40 -7.04
N GLU A 209 17.60 20.62 -7.99
CA GLU A 209 16.49 21.04 -8.84
C GLU A 209 15.19 20.72 -8.09
N VAL A 210 14.48 21.73 -7.58
CA VAL A 210 13.31 21.53 -6.71
C VAL A 210 12.01 21.61 -7.50
N VAL A 211 11.14 20.63 -7.30
CA VAL A 211 9.78 20.65 -7.83
C VAL A 211 8.80 20.51 -6.67
N VAL A 212 7.99 21.55 -6.46
CA VAL A 212 6.92 21.55 -5.46
C VAL A 212 5.69 20.85 -6.04
N VAL A 213 5.20 19.83 -5.34
CA VAL A 213 4.05 19.02 -5.79
C VAL A 213 2.99 18.97 -4.71
N GLU A 214 1.76 19.25 -5.09
CA GLU A 214 0.58 18.99 -4.25
C GLU A 214 -0.13 17.72 -4.71
N PRO A 215 -0.04 16.60 -3.96
CA PRO A 215 -0.64 15.34 -4.38
C PRO A 215 -2.17 15.40 -4.24
N LYS A 216 -2.90 15.34 -5.36
CA LYS A 216 -4.36 15.17 -5.33
C LYS A 216 -4.74 13.71 -5.10
N ARG A 217 -5.86 13.47 -4.42
CA ARG A 217 -6.29 12.13 -3.97
C ARG A 217 -6.74 11.21 -5.12
N ASP A 218 -7.17 11.81 -6.23
CA ASP A 218 -7.74 11.21 -7.45
C ASP A 218 -6.72 11.03 -8.59
N LEU A 219 -5.44 11.37 -8.35
CA LEU A 219 -4.41 11.23 -9.37
C LEU A 219 -4.21 9.77 -9.78
N ASN A 220 -3.95 9.59 -11.08
CA ASN A 220 -3.57 8.31 -11.66
C ASN A 220 -2.24 7.84 -11.03
N VAL A 221 -2.28 6.72 -10.31
CA VAL A 221 -1.14 6.17 -9.58
C VAL A 221 0.05 5.88 -10.50
N THR A 222 -0.19 5.48 -11.76
CA THR A 222 0.87 5.26 -12.74
C THR A 222 1.63 6.56 -13.07
N LYS A 223 0.92 7.69 -13.18
CA LYS A 223 1.54 8.99 -13.42
C LYS A 223 2.37 9.42 -12.21
N ILE A 224 1.84 9.23 -11.01
CA ILE A 224 2.58 9.52 -9.76
C ILE A 224 3.82 8.64 -9.66
N ALA A 225 3.69 7.33 -9.91
CA ALA A 225 4.79 6.39 -9.82
C ALA A 225 5.95 6.79 -10.74
N LYS A 226 5.65 7.10 -12.01
CA LYS A 226 6.64 7.58 -12.98
C LYS A 226 7.23 8.94 -12.62
N ALA A 227 6.40 9.85 -12.09
CA ALA A 227 6.87 11.16 -11.65
C ALA A 227 7.85 11.02 -10.48
N VAL A 228 7.46 10.31 -9.41
CA VAL A 228 8.29 10.13 -8.21
C VAL A 228 9.58 9.37 -8.51
N ASP A 229 9.53 8.34 -9.36
CA ASP A 229 10.72 7.58 -9.79
C ASP A 229 11.81 8.47 -10.44
N SER A 230 11.40 9.59 -11.05
CA SER A 230 12.32 10.53 -11.70
C SER A 230 13.07 11.48 -10.75
N PHE A 231 12.83 11.36 -9.43
CA PHE A 231 13.48 12.20 -8.41
C PHE A 231 14.59 11.45 -7.64
N ASP A 232 15.51 12.23 -7.09
CA ASP A 232 16.63 11.77 -6.26
C ASP A 232 16.32 11.87 -4.78
N ALA A 233 15.45 12.80 -4.43
CA ALA A 233 14.98 12.97 -3.08
C ALA A 233 13.48 13.30 -3.08
N LEU A 234 12.79 12.83 -2.04
CA LEU A 234 11.42 13.23 -1.73
C LEU A 234 11.40 13.82 -0.33
N MET A 235 10.87 15.02 -0.20
CA MET A 235 10.76 15.73 1.07
C MET A 235 9.31 16.09 1.37
N GLY A 236 8.93 16.01 2.64
CA GLY A 236 7.62 16.49 3.07
C GLY A 236 7.38 16.32 4.57
N VAL A 237 6.29 16.92 5.04
CA VAL A 237 5.86 16.80 6.43
C VAL A 237 5.29 15.41 6.71
N HIS A 238 5.58 14.87 7.89
CA HIS A 238 5.09 13.58 8.36
C HIS A 238 3.58 13.39 8.07
N GLY A 239 3.27 12.31 7.35
CA GLY A 239 1.89 11.94 7.03
C GLY A 239 1.76 11.13 5.75
N ALA A 240 0.51 10.96 5.31
CA ALA A 240 0.18 10.03 4.23
C ALA A 240 0.87 10.35 2.90
N GLY A 241 1.13 11.63 2.59
CA GLY A 241 1.81 12.04 1.36
C GLY A 241 3.20 11.43 1.18
N LEU A 242 3.91 11.13 2.27
CA LEU A 242 5.24 10.50 2.21
C LEU A 242 5.20 9.03 1.81
N THR A 243 4.03 8.38 1.82
CA THR A 243 3.86 7.01 1.30
C THR A 243 4.31 6.90 -0.15
N ASN A 244 4.28 7.98 -0.93
CA ASN A 244 4.82 8.02 -2.29
C ASN A 244 6.30 7.62 -2.38
N MET A 245 7.05 7.61 -1.27
CA MET A 245 8.40 7.07 -1.20
C MET A 245 8.53 5.66 -1.78
N ILE A 246 7.46 4.84 -1.77
CA ILE A 246 7.44 3.50 -2.38
C ILE A 246 7.79 3.49 -3.88
N PHE A 247 7.61 4.61 -4.58
CA PHE A 247 7.87 4.74 -6.01
C PHE A 247 9.25 5.31 -6.33
N LEU A 248 9.98 5.78 -5.32
CA LEU A 248 11.37 6.18 -5.50
C LEU A 248 12.19 5.00 -6.04
N ARG A 249 13.24 5.29 -6.79
CA ARG A 249 14.31 4.33 -7.12
C ARG A 249 15.21 4.04 -5.93
N THR A 250 16.05 3.02 -6.06
CA THR A 250 17.10 2.69 -5.10
C THR A 250 18.11 3.83 -5.00
N ASN A 251 18.62 4.05 -3.78
CA ASN A 251 19.51 5.14 -3.38
C ASN A 251 18.92 6.55 -3.42
N ALA A 252 17.65 6.72 -3.78
CA ALA A 252 16.97 7.99 -3.56
C ALA A 252 16.72 8.23 -2.05
N ALA A 253 16.80 9.49 -1.63
CA ALA A 253 16.60 9.88 -0.24
C ALA A 253 15.12 10.20 0.05
N MET A 254 14.67 9.90 1.26
CA MET A 254 13.40 10.41 1.80
C MET A 254 13.71 11.29 3.00
N ILE A 255 13.27 12.55 2.94
CA ILE A 255 13.48 13.57 3.96
C ILE A 255 12.14 13.87 4.63
N GLN A 256 11.99 13.42 5.87
CA GLN A 256 10.78 13.66 6.63
C GLN A 256 10.97 14.86 7.55
N VAL A 257 10.09 15.86 7.39
CA VAL A 257 9.90 16.90 8.41
C VAL A 257 8.94 16.33 9.44
N VAL A 258 9.45 16.03 10.63
CA VAL A 258 8.64 15.59 11.77
C VAL A 258 8.32 16.82 12.60
N PRO A 259 7.03 17.17 12.75
CA PRO A 259 6.69 18.27 13.62
C PRO A 259 7.02 17.90 15.08
N THR A 260 7.83 18.71 15.76
CA THR A 260 8.20 18.49 17.16
C THR A 260 7.83 19.72 17.98
N GLY A 261 6.71 19.66 18.72
CA GLY A 261 6.34 20.74 19.63
C GLY A 261 5.06 20.56 20.41
N ASN A 262 5.11 20.91 21.70
CA ASN A 262 3.92 21.21 22.50
C ASN A 262 3.21 22.45 21.94
N TRP A 263 1.88 22.39 21.96
CA TRP A 263 0.81 23.17 21.32
C TRP A 263 0.80 24.72 21.43
N SER A 264 1.94 25.43 21.38
CA SER A 264 1.83 26.90 21.45
C SER A 264 2.77 27.76 20.61
N HIS A 265 4.00 27.39 20.25
CA HIS A 265 4.85 28.29 19.44
C HIS A 265 6.04 27.58 18.83
N ARG A 266 6.05 27.09 17.57
CA ARG A 266 7.31 26.54 17.00
C ARG A 266 7.61 26.81 15.52
N ARG A 267 8.82 27.36 15.34
CA ARG A 267 9.69 27.23 14.16
C ARG A 267 10.38 25.87 14.26
N GLU A 268 10.46 25.11 13.17
CA GLU A 268 11.12 23.80 13.12
C GLU A 268 12.35 23.83 12.23
N VAL A 269 13.38 23.07 12.59
CA VAL A 269 14.70 23.05 11.93
C VAL A 269 14.93 21.66 11.38
N LEU A 270 15.21 21.53 10.07
CA LEU A 270 15.68 20.26 9.49
C LEU A 270 17.09 19.94 9.98
N ARG A 271 17.28 18.72 10.49
CA ARG A 271 18.60 18.11 10.73
C ARG A 271 18.79 16.98 9.71
N LEU A 272 19.64 17.18 8.70
CA LEU A 272 20.21 16.05 7.97
C LEU A 272 21.51 15.60 8.65
N ALA A 273 21.61 14.30 8.89
CA ALA A 273 22.80 13.69 9.47
C ALA A 273 23.91 13.57 8.43
N ARG A 274 24.70 14.64 8.32
CA ARG A 274 26.16 14.68 8.14
C ARG A 274 26.51 16.16 8.17
N GLU A 275 27.12 16.58 9.29
CA GLU A 275 27.70 17.92 9.47
C GLU A 275 26.70 19.08 9.61
N GLY A 276 26.15 19.24 10.82
CA GLY A 276 26.07 20.52 11.54
C GLY A 276 25.31 21.74 10.98
N ASN A 277 24.90 21.78 9.71
CA ASN A 277 24.32 22.96 9.07
C ASN A 277 22.80 22.86 8.99
N GLU A 278 22.13 23.91 9.49
CA GLU A 278 20.68 24.11 9.35
C GLU A 278 20.34 24.31 7.86
N ILE A 279 19.62 23.34 7.28
CA ILE A 279 19.30 23.32 5.84
C ILE A 279 18.15 24.27 5.51
N ALA A 280 17.11 24.25 6.32
CA ALA A 280 15.97 25.15 6.20
C ALA A 280 15.19 25.15 7.52
N ARG A 281 14.58 26.30 7.83
CA ARG A 281 13.52 26.39 8.84
C ARG A 281 12.20 26.05 8.19
N CYS A 282 11.54 25.00 8.66
CA CYS A 282 10.18 24.68 8.30
C CYS A 282 9.20 25.28 9.31
N ARG A 283 8.12 25.89 8.81
CA ARG A 283 6.97 26.27 9.62
C ARG A 283 5.81 25.37 9.23
N VAL A 284 5.40 24.49 10.13
CA VAL A 284 4.31 23.54 9.90
C VAL A 284 3.04 24.01 10.61
N HIS A 285 1.91 23.95 9.92
CA HIS A 285 0.56 24.11 10.50
C HIS A 285 -0.20 22.79 10.39
N ASP A 286 -0.83 22.34 11.47
CA ASP A 286 -1.60 21.08 11.51
C ASP A 286 -2.82 21.03 10.59
#